data_AF-A0A1E3QTZ5-F1
#
_entry.id   AF-A0A1E3QTZ5-F1
#
_cell.length_a   1.000
_cell.length_b   1.000
_cell.length_c   1.000
_cell.angle_alpha   90.00
_cell.angle_beta   90.00
_cell.angle_gamma   90.00
#
_symmetry.space_group_name_H-M   'P 1'
#
loop_
_entity.id
_entity.type
_entity.pdbx_description
1 polymer ?
#
loop_
_entity_poly.entity_id
_entity_poly.type
_entity_poly.pdbx_seq_one_letter_code
_entity_poly.pdbx_strand_id
1 'polypeptide(L)'
;MEKSKLNPITRRIEDKKDELAKLIQVKEYSEVLGNQLELLQEKLSTMADGTEALSLVLSNWDSIIQSVSLASMGLMKYSENDYENEEEPPLPETLVRMRLEPEDE
;
A
#
# COMPACT_ATOMS: atom_id res chain seq x y z
N MET A 1 -43.97 -11.33 53.58
CA MET A 1 -44.08 -12.65 52.92
C MET A 1 -44.97 -12.47 51.70
N GLU A 2 -44.47 -11.81 50.64
CA GLU A 2 -45.34 -11.35 49.54
C GLU A 2 -44.63 -11.37 48.18
N LYS A 3 -43.66 -12.28 48.02
CA LYS A 3 -43.00 -12.56 46.73
C LYS A 3 -43.59 -13.78 46.01
N SER A 4 -44.77 -14.26 46.42
CA SER A 4 -45.27 -15.58 45.97
C SER A 4 -46.20 -15.57 44.76
N LYS A 5 -46.62 -14.42 44.21
CA LYS A 5 -47.45 -14.41 42.98
C LYS A 5 -47.13 -13.22 42.07
N LEU A 6 -45.88 -13.10 41.65
CA LEU A 6 -45.62 -12.39 40.39
C LEU A 6 -46.04 -13.32 39.27
N ASN A 7 -46.95 -12.86 38.40
CA ASN A 7 -47.52 -13.64 37.31
C ASN A 7 -46.37 -14.26 36.47
N PRO A 8 -46.38 -15.58 36.14
CA PRO A 8 -45.30 -16.20 35.36
C PRO A 8 -45.00 -15.48 34.04
N ILE A 9 -45.98 -14.75 33.50
CA ILE A 9 -45.83 -13.90 32.30
C ILE A 9 -44.96 -12.66 32.59
N THR A 10 -45.12 -11.99 33.73
CA THR A 10 -44.36 -10.76 34.02
C THR A 10 -42.88 -11.05 34.21
N ARG A 11 -42.53 -12.17 34.85
CA ARG A 11 -41.13 -12.63 34.96
C ARG A 11 -40.50 -12.90 33.60
N ARG A 12 -41.25 -13.55 32.69
CA ARG A 12 -40.79 -13.88 31.34
C ARG A 12 -40.62 -12.64 30.46
N ILE A 13 -41.44 -11.61 30.68
CA ILE A 13 -41.30 -10.29 30.04
C ILE A 13 -40.00 -9.61 30.52
N GLU A 14 -39.71 -9.68 31.82
CA GLU A 14 -38.51 -9.08 32.41
C GLU A 14 -37.24 -9.78 31.89
N ASP A 15 -37.22 -11.12 31.89
CA ASP A 15 -36.12 -11.91 31.31
C ASP A 15 -35.89 -11.57 29.82
N LYS A 16 -36.96 -11.36 29.04
CA LYS A 16 -36.87 -10.99 27.62
C LYS A 16 -36.38 -9.56 27.39
N LYS A 17 -36.70 -8.63 28.29
CA LYS A 17 -36.16 -7.25 28.24
C LYS A 17 -34.65 -7.25 28.52
N ASP A 18 -34.20 -8.06 29.47
CA ASP A 18 -32.77 -8.20 29.77
C ASP A 18 -32.01 -8.84 28.60
N GLU A 19 -32.60 -9.84 27.96
CA GLU A 19 -32.04 -10.46 26.74
C GLU A 19 -31.96 -9.46 25.60
N LEU A 20 -33.00 -8.66 25.38
CA LEU A 20 -33.02 -7.60 24.37
C LEU A 20 -31.92 -6.55 24.65
N ALA A 21 -31.76 -6.11 25.89
CA ALA A 21 -30.73 -5.15 26.26
C ALA A 21 -29.32 -5.65 25.94
N LYS A 22 -29.05 -6.94 26.20
CA LYS A 22 -27.78 -7.58 25.83
C LYS A 22 -27.59 -7.64 24.31
N LEU A 23 -28.63 -7.98 23.55
CA LEU A 23 -28.58 -8.01 22.09
C LEU A 23 -28.31 -6.63 21.49
N ILE A 24 -28.91 -5.57 22.05
CA ILE A 24 -28.64 -4.19 21.64
C ILE A 24 -27.17 -3.82 21.87
N GLN A 25 -26.60 -4.17 23.02
CA GLN A 25 -25.17 -3.94 23.27
C GLN A 25 -24.27 -4.69 22.28
N VAL A 26 -24.59 -5.96 21.98
CA VAL A 26 -23.83 -6.73 20.98
C VAL A 26 -23.93 -6.09 19.60
N LYS A 27 -25.12 -5.60 19.23
CA LYS A 27 -25.34 -4.89 17.97
C LYS A 27 -24.52 -3.59 17.92
N GLU A 28 -24.50 -2.82 18.99
CA GLU A 28 -23.71 -1.58 19.07
C GLU A 28 -22.20 -1.87 19.00
N TYR A 29 -21.70 -2.88 19.71
CA TYR A 29 -20.30 -3.31 19.58
C TYR A 29 -19.96 -3.81 18.17
N SER A 30 -20.91 -4.47 17.51
CA SER A 30 -20.73 -4.93 16.12
C SER A 30 -20.69 -3.77 15.13
N GLU A 31 -21.47 -2.70 15.37
CA GLU A 31 -21.42 -1.47 14.58
C GLU A 31 -20.08 -0.74 14.77
N VAL A 32 -19.62 -0.61 16.02
CA VAL A 32 -18.31 -0.02 16.31
C VAL A 32 -17.18 -0.81 15.65
N LEU A 33 -17.23 -2.15 15.73
CA LEU A 33 -16.26 -3.02 15.08
C LEU A 33 -16.30 -2.86 13.56
N GLY A 34 -17.49 -2.77 12.96
CA GLY A 34 -17.66 -2.49 11.53
C GLY A 34 -16.95 -1.21 11.10
N ASN A 35 -17.19 -0.11 11.83
CA ASN A 35 -16.53 1.17 11.56
C ASN A 35 -14.99 1.08 11.69
N GLN A 36 -14.50 0.30 12.65
CA GLN A 36 -13.06 0.08 12.83
C GLN A 36 -12.45 -0.72 11.67
N LEU A 37 -13.18 -1.71 11.14
CA LEU A 37 -12.74 -2.49 9.98
C LEU A 37 -12.69 -1.64 8.70
N GLU A 38 -13.65 -0.72 8.51
CA GLU A 38 -13.62 0.24 7.39
C GLU A 38 -12.40 1.17 7.49
N LEU A 39 -12.12 1.73 8.67
CA LEU A 39 -10.94 2.56 8.89
C LEU A 39 -9.63 1.78 8.68
N LEU A 40 -9.60 0.51 9.10
CA LEU A 40 -8.45 -0.36 8.88
C LEU A 40 -8.23 -0.60 7.38
N GLN A 41 -9.31 -0.83 6.63
CA GLN A 41 -9.24 -1.02 5.18
C GLN A 41 -8.66 0.22 4.48
N GLU A 42 -9.11 1.42 4.85
CA GLU A 42 -8.57 2.67 4.31
C GLU A 42 -7.06 2.77 4.56
N LYS A 43 -6.62 2.50 5.78
CA LYS A 43 -5.19 2.53 6.14
C LYS A 43 -4.37 1.48 5.38
N LEU A 44 -4.92 0.28 5.19
CA LEU A 44 -4.27 -0.77 4.39
C LEU A 44 -4.14 -0.36 2.93
N SER A 45 -5.15 0.30 2.36
CA SER A 45 -5.09 0.86 1.00
C SER A 45 -3.95 1.87 0.89
N THR A 46 -3.90 2.86 1.78
CA THR A 46 -2.84 3.88 1.77
C THR A 46 -1.45 3.26 1.93
N MET A 47 -1.32 2.19 2.72
CA MET A 47 -0.04 1.49 2.88
C MET A 47 0.35 0.69 1.63
N ALA A 48 -0.63 0.10 0.93
CA ALA A 48 -0.40 -0.57 -0.34
C ALA A 48 0.08 0.44 -1.41
N ASP A 49 -0.60 1.58 -1.53
CA ASP A 49 -0.24 2.66 -2.46
C ASP A 49 1.17 3.21 -2.16
N GLY A 50 1.49 3.39 -0.87
CA GLY A 50 2.83 3.79 -0.43
C GLY A 50 3.91 2.76 -0.80
N THR A 51 3.58 1.46 -0.74
CA THR A 51 4.50 0.38 -1.12
C THR A 51 4.74 0.36 -2.63
N GLU A 52 3.72 0.64 -3.44
CA GLU A 52 3.85 0.79 -4.89
C GLU A 52 4.74 1.99 -5.24
N ALA A 53 4.54 3.14 -4.60
CA ALA A 53 5.39 4.31 -4.80
C ALA A 53 6.86 4.03 -4.44
N LEU A 54 7.11 3.31 -3.34
CA LEU A 54 8.46 2.86 -2.98
C LEU A 54 9.03 1.89 -4.01
N SER A 55 8.23 0.96 -4.54
CA SER A 55 8.65 0.06 -5.61
C SER A 55 9.10 0.81 -6.85
N LEU A 56 8.37 1.87 -7.25
CA LEU A 56 8.74 2.73 -8.37
C LEU A 56 10.08 3.43 -8.13
N VAL A 57 10.27 3.99 -6.93
CA VAL A 57 11.54 4.63 -6.54
C VAL A 57 12.69 3.63 -6.54
N LEU A 58 12.49 2.42 -6.00
CA LEU A 58 13.50 1.36 -6.01
C LEU A 58 13.85 0.91 -7.43
N SER A 59 12.87 0.77 -8.31
CA SER A 59 13.10 0.44 -9.72
C SER A 59 13.90 1.53 -10.45
N ASN A 60 13.63 2.79 -10.13
CA ASN A 60 14.42 3.90 -10.64
C ASN A 60 15.87 3.85 -10.13
N TRP A 61 16.08 3.61 -8.84
CA TRP A 61 17.42 3.47 -8.26
C TRP A 61 18.21 2.30 -8.83
N ASP A 62 17.56 1.15 -9.05
CA ASP A 62 18.19 0.01 -9.73
C ASP A 62 18.69 0.40 -11.13
N SER A 63 17.86 1.13 -11.89
CA SER A 63 18.25 1.64 -13.22
C SER A 63 19.42 2.63 -13.16
N ILE A 64 19.45 3.52 -12.16
CA ILE A 64 20.57 4.46 -11.94
C ILE A 64 21.85 3.70 -11.61
N ILE A 65 21.80 2.75 -10.67
CA ILE A 65 22.97 1.97 -10.24
C ILE A 65 23.54 1.16 -11.43
N GLN A 66 22.68 0.53 -12.23
CA GLN A 66 23.11 -0.17 -13.45
C GLN A 66 23.79 0.78 -14.44
N SER A 67 23.21 1.97 -14.67
CA SER A 67 23.77 2.98 -15.57
C SER A 67 25.14 3.48 -15.10
N VAL A 68 25.29 3.75 -13.80
CA VAL A 68 26.57 4.16 -13.20
C VAL A 68 27.59 3.04 -13.28
N SER A 69 27.19 1.79 -13.03
CA SER A 69 28.06 0.62 -13.13
C SER A 69 28.59 0.45 -14.56
N LEU A 70 27.71 0.53 -15.56
CA LEU A 70 28.08 0.48 -16.98
C LEU A 70 29.01 1.63 -17.37
N ALA A 71 28.73 2.85 -16.93
CA ALA A 71 29.61 3.99 -17.18
C ALA A 71 30.99 3.81 -16.52
N SER A 72 31.04 3.33 -15.28
CA SER A 72 32.28 3.02 -14.55
C SER A 72 33.10 1.95 -15.26
N MET A 73 32.46 0.88 -15.75
CA MET A 73 33.12 -0.13 -16.58
C MET A 73 33.64 0.45 -17.90
N GLY A 74 32.89 1.36 -18.53
CA GLY A 74 33.33 2.09 -19.72
C GLY A 74 34.60 2.90 -19.47
N LEU A 75 34.67 3.61 -18.34
CA LEU A 75 35.85 4.36 -17.92
C LEU A 75 37.07 3.46 -17.64
N MET A 76 36.86 2.22 -17.18
CA MET A 76 37.96 1.25 -17.03
C MET A 76 38.39 0.62 -18.36
N LYS A 77 37.49 0.56 -19.35
CA LYS A 77 37.72 -0.10 -20.64
C LYS A 77 38.45 0.79 -21.64
N TYR A 78 38.26 2.11 -21.56
CA TYR A 78 38.85 3.08 -22.47
C TYR A 78 39.73 4.06 -21.68
N SER A 79 40.98 4.21 -22.10
CA SER A 79 41.94 5.20 -21.59
C SER A 79 41.79 6.55 -22.31
N GLU A 80 42.31 7.65 -21.77
CA GLU A 80 42.28 8.96 -22.44
C GLU A 80 42.86 8.90 -23.87
N ASN A 81 43.92 8.12 -24.09
CA ASN A 81 44.53 7.92 -25.42
C ASN A 81 43.57 7.27 -26.43
N ASP A 82 42.59 6.48 -25.99
CA ASP A 82 41.61 5.85 -26.89
C ASP A 82 40.60 6.87 -27.42
N TYR A 83 40.36 7.97 -26.69
CA TYR A 83 39.52 9.09 -27.12
C TYR A 83 40.27 10.08 -28.04
N GLU A 84 41.60 10.04 -28.06
CA GLU A 84 42.44 10.84 -28.96
C GLU A 84 42.62 10.20 -30.35
N ASN A 85 42.18 8.95 -30.55
CA ASN A 85 42.21 8.29 -31.84
C ASN A 85 41.16 8.87 -32.79
N GLU A 86 41.60 9.71 -33.74
CA GLU A 86 40.73 10.39 -34.72
C GLU A 86 40.05 9.44 -35.73
N GLU A 87 40.58 8.23 -35.93
CA GLU A 87 40.03 7.27 -36.90
C GLU A 87 38.86 6.46 -36.33
N GLU A 88 38.89 6.11 -35.04
CA GLU A 88 37.86 5.26 -34.43
C GLU A 88 37.73 5.50 -32.90
N PRO A 89 37.14 6.63 -32.47
CA PRO A 89 36.95 6.92 -31.06
C PRO A 89 35.80 6.08 -30.46
N PRO A 90 35.84 5.75 -29.16
CA PRO A 90 34.75 5.07 -28.49
C PRO A 90 33.52 5.99 -28.39
N LEU A 91 32.47 5.64 -29.14
CA LEU A 91 31.21 6.37 -29.19
C LEU A 91 30.19 5.83 -28.17
N PRO A 92 29.37 6.68 -27.56
CA PRO A 92 28.29 6.24 -26.68
C PRO A 92 27.17 5.57 -27.49
N GLU A 93 26.38 4.74 -26.80
CA GLU A 93 25.16 4.17 -27.36
C GLU A 93 24.18 5.27 -27.79
N THR A 94 23.63 5.15 -29.00
CA THR A 94 22.90 6.23 -29.67
C THR A 94 21.40 6.23 -29.40
N LEU A 95 20.85 5.14 -28.83
CA LEU A 95 19.42 4.98 -28.60
C LEU A 95 19.10 4.95 -27.11
N VAL A 96 18.35 5.96 -26.66
CA VAL A 96 17.80 6.04 -25.30
C VAL A 96 16.28 5.86 -25.34
N ARG A 97 15.73 5.21 -24.31
CA ARG A 97 14.29 5.09 -24.14
C ARG A 97 13.77 6.33 -23.42
N MET A 98 12.94 7.10 -24.09
CA MET A 98 12.18 8.21 -23.50
C MET A 98 10.70 7.81 -23.47
N ARG A 99 10.06 7.91 -22.30
CA ARG A 99 8.60 7.76 -22.23
C ARG A 99 7.99 9.03 -22.82
N LEU A 100 7.13 8.87 -23.83
CA LEU A 100 6.28 9.95 -24.30
C LEU A 100 5.06 10.01 -23.38
N GLU A 101 4.70 11.21 -22.92
CA GLU A 101 3.40 11.40 -22.29
C GLU A 101 2.32 11.05 -23.31
N PRO A 102 1.25 10.34 -22.94
CA PRO A 102 0.14 10.12 -23.84
C PRO A 102 -0.42 11.50 -24.23
N GLU A 103 -0.54 11.78 -25.53
CA GLU A 103 -1.28 12.96 -26.00
C GLU A 103 -2.72 12.81 -25.50
N ASP A 104 -3.15 13.71 -24.63
CA ASP A 104 -4.55 13.79 -24.20
C ASP A 104 -5.42 14.10 -25.44
N GLU A 105 -6.12 13.09 -25.97
CA GLU A 105 -7.23 13.24 -26.93
C GLU A 105 -8.54 13.58 -26.22
#